data_AF-A0A0M8X1E6-F1
#
_entry.id   AF-A0A0M8X1E6-F1
#
_cell.length_a   1.000
_cell.length_b   1.000
_cell.length_c   1.000
_cell.angle_alpha   90.00
_cell.angle_beta   90.00
_cell.angle_gamma   90.00
#
_symmetry.space_group_name_H-M   'P 1'
#
loop_
_entity.id
_entity.type
_entity.pdbx_description
1 polymer ?
#
loop_
_entity_poly.entity_id
_entity_poly.type
_entity_poly.pdbx_seq_one_letter_code
_entity_poly.pdbx_strand_id
1 'polypeptide(L)' 'MLTRYASLRIAQSERHVPTAARELEDVSYTLCVMMGTSDISDAIAKADVLLLTERRPDAADADGENGLTLVG' A
#
# COMPACT_ATOMS: atom_id res chain seq x y z
N MET A 1 6.89 3.19 -14.97
CA MET A 1 6.84 3.35 -13.49
C MET A 1 7.65 4.56 -12.99
N LEU A 2 8.83 4.86 -13.55
CA LEU A 2 9.64 6.02 -13.16
C LEU A 2 8.98 7.39 -13.44
N THR A 3 8.20 7.52 -14.53
CA THR A 3 7.50 8.77 -14.86
C THR A 3 6.47 9.18 -13.81
N ARG A 4 5.73 8.21 -13.23
CA ARG A 4 4.75 8.46 -12.18
C ARG A 4 5.41 8.87 -10.87
N TYR A 5 6.55 8.26 -10.55
CA TYR A 5 7.37 8.62 -9.38
C TYR A 5 8.00 10.01 -9.53
N ALA A 6 8.53 10.34 -10.71
CA ALA A 6 9.09 11.66 -11.00
C ALA A 6 8.04 12.76 -10.88
N SER A 7 6.83 12.52 -11.40
CA SER A 7 5.70 13.44 -11.27
C SER A 7 5.29 13.66 -9.80
N LEU A 8 5.21 12.59 -9.00
CA LEU A 8 4.95 12.71 -7.55
C LEU A 8 6.07 13.49 -6.83
N ARG A 9 7.34 13.26 -7.17
CA ARG A 9 8.49 13.97 -6.58
C ARG A 9 8.49 15.47 -6.88
N ILE A 10 8.07 15.87 -8.07
CA ILE A 10 7.94 17.29 -8.45
C ILE A 10 6.79 17.94 -7.65
N ALA A 11 5.61 17.31 -7.63
CA ALA A 11 4.45 17.81 -6.87
C ALA A 11 4.70 17.86 -5.35
N GLN A 12 5.51 16.96 -4.81
CA GLN A 12 5.96 17.02 -3.41
C GLN A 12 6.91 18.20 -3.15
N SER A 13 7.77 18.53 -4.12
CA SER A 13 8.72 19.64 -4.00
C SER A 13 8.01 21.01 -4.05
N GLU A 14 6.89 21.11 -4.76
CA GLU A 14 6.05 22.33 -4.83
C GLU A 14 5.24 22.56 -3.53
N ARG A 15 5.00 21.52 -2.72
CA ARG A 15 4.24 21.59 -1.46
C ARG A 15 5.13 21.56 -0.23
N HIS A 16 6.33 22.14 -0.30
CA HIS A 16 7.29 22.17 0.79
C HIS A 16 6.81 23.11 1.92
N VAL A 17 5.76 22.67 2.62
CA VAL A 17 5.30 23.21 3.89
C VAL A 17 6.17 22.50 4.94
N PRO A 18 6.95 23.23 5.77
CA PRO A 18 7.80 22.61 6.78
C PRO A 18 7.04 21.68 7.75
N THR A 19 5.74 21.90 7.92
CA THR A 19 4.82 20.96 8.58
C THR A 19 4.78 19.61 7.89
N ALA A 20 4.61 19.54 6.57
CA ALA A 20 4.49 18.27 5.85
C ALA A 20 5.78 17.43 5.89
N ALA A 21 6.95 18.08 5.93
CA ALA A 21 8.22 17.38 6.10
C ALA A 21 8.31 16.71 7.48
N ARG A 22 7.83 17.40 8.53
CA ARG A 22 7.85 16.88 9.90
C ARG A 22 6.82 15.78 10.13
N GLU A 23 5.63 15.92 9.56
CA GLU A 23 4.61 14.86 9.56
C GLU A 23 5.11 13.62 8.82
N LEU A 24 5.80 13.79 7.70
CA LEU A 24 6.36 12.68 6.94
C LEU A 24 7.48 11.97 7.72
N GLU A 25 8.30 12.70 8.45
CA GLU A 25 9.33 12.14 9.32
C GLU A 25 8.70 11.36 10.50
N ASP A 26 7.66 11.88 11.13
CA ASP A 26 6.93 11.21 12.22
C ASP A 26 6.25 9.90 11.76
N VAL A 27 5.56 9.95 10.62
CA VAL A 27 4.93 8.75 10.02
C VAL A 27 5.99 7.73 9.60
N SER A 28 7.11 8.18 9.03
CA SER A 28 8.21 7.28 8.64
C SER A 28 8.84 6.61 9.86
N TYR A 29 9.07 7.37 10.92
CA TYR A 29 9.60 6.87 12.18
C TYR A 29 8.64 5.84 12.81
N THR A 30 7.37 6.17 12.91
CA THR A 30 6.33 5.29 13.43
C THR A 30 6.23 3.99 12.63
N LEU A 31 6.25 4.07 11.30
CA LEU A 31 6.21 2.89 10.45
C LEU A 31 7.45 2.00 10.65
N CYS A 32 8.62 2.60 10.78
CA CYS A 32 9.88 1.89 11.06
C CYS A 32 9.79 1.13 12.40
N VAL A 33 9.31 1.79 13.46
CA VAL A 33 9.11 1.17 14.77
C VAL A 33 8.08 0.04 14.72
N MET A 34 6.93 0.25 14.08
CA MET A 34 5.89 -0.78 13.97
C MET A 34 6.37 -2.02 13.20
N MET A 35 7.18 -1.83 12.15
CA MET A 35 7.73 -2.92 11.35
C MET A 35 9.01 -3.54 11.93
N GLY A 36 9.56 -2.93 12.98
CA GLY A 36 10.82 -3.33 13.60
C GLY A 36 12.01 -3.22 12.64
N THR A 37 12.04 -2.19 11.79
CA THR A 37 13.09 -1.94 10.81
C THR A 37 13.89 -0.69 11.18
N SER A 38 15.05 -0.48 10.54
CA SER A 38 15.84 0.75 10.70
C SER A 38 15.73 1.69 9.50
N ASP A 39 15.20 1.19 8.38
CA ASP A 39 15.05 1.94 7.14
C ASP A 39 13.59 1.95 6.66
N ILE A 40 13.15 3.10 6.15
CA ILE A 40 11.77 3.29 5.64
C ILE A 40 11.47 2.41 4.42
N SER A 41 12.47 2.14 3.57
CA SER A 41 12.30 1.25 2.42
C SER A 41 12.06 -0.19 2.85
N ASP A 42 12.74 -0.66 3.90
CA ASP A 42 12.52 -2.01 4.45
C ASP A 42 11.16 -2.11 5.15
N ALA A 43 10.77 -1.06 5.88
CA ALA A 43 9.46 -0.96 6.52
C ALA A 43 8.32 -1.09 5.49
N ILE A 44 8.41 -0.36 4.38
CA ILE A 44 7.42 -0.39 3.31
C ILE A 44 7.38 -1.75 2.63
N ALA A 45 8.53 -2.36 2.33
CA ALA A 45 8.57 -3.67 1.70
C ALA A 45 7.92 -4.75 2.57
N LYS A 46 8.20 -4.75 3.88
CA LYS A 46 7.55 -5.66 4.84
C LYS A 46 6.05 -5.41 4.96
N ALA A 47 5.64 -4.15 5.05
CA ALA A 47 4.22 -3.78 5.10
C ALA A 47 3.47 -4.27 3.86
N ASP A 48 4.05 -4.13 2.68
CA ASP A 48 3.45 -4.58 1.42
C ASP A 48 3.31 -6.11 1.38
N VAL A 49 4.33 -6.85 1.83
CA VAL A 49 4.26 -8.31 1.96
C VAL A 49 3.16 -8.74 2.92
N LEU A 50 3.05 -8.11 4.10
CA LEU A 50 1.97 -8.39 5.06
C LEU A 50 0.60 -8.14 4.42
N LEU A 51 0.41 -6.98 3.78
CA LEU A 51 -0.84 -6.65 3.10
C LEU A 51 -1.16 -7.61 1.95
N LEU A 52 -0.16 -8.10 1.21
CA LEU A 52 -0.34 -9.09 0.15
C LEU A 52 -0.68 -10.48 0.70
N THR A 53 -0.12 -10.84 1.86
CA THR A 53 -0.47 -12.07 2.58
C THR A 53 -1.89 -12.00 3.14
N GLU A 54 -2.31 -10.87 3.69
CA GLU A 54 -3.68 -10.66 4.17
C GLU A 54 -4.69 -10.55 3.02
N ARG A 55 -4.26 -10.10 1.83
CA ARG A 55 -5.13 -9.88 0.65
C ARG A 55 -5.45 -11.17 -0.14
N ARG A 56 -4.81 -12.32 0.09
CA ARG A 56 -5.00 -13.50 -0.79
C ARG A 56 -5.59 -14.71 -0.06
N PRO A 57 -6.78 -15.24 -0.46
CA PRO A 57 -7.90 -14.61 -1.18
C PRO A 57 -9.30 -14.90 -0.57
N ASP A 58 -10.15 -13.88 -0.47
CA ASP A 58 -11.63 -14.04 -0.52
C ASP A 58 -12.14 -14.06 -1.98
N ALA A 59 -11.22 -14.02 -2.96
CA ALA A 59 -11.49 -14.08 -4.40
C ALA A 59 -11.50 -15.53 -4.95
N ALA A 60 -12.02 -16.48 -4.16
CA ALA A 60 -12.33 -17.84 -4.60
C ALA A 60 -13.83 -18.20 -4.42
N ASP A 61 -14.69 -17.22 -4.09
CA ASP A 61 -16.15 -17.37 -4.18
C ASP A 61 -16.66 -16.63 -5.45
N ALA A 62 -16.17 -17.08 -6.59
CA ALA A 62 -16.77 -16.82 -7.90
C ALA A 62 -17.00 -18.15 -8.63
N ASP A 63 -17.34 -19.19 -7.86
CA ASP A 63 -17.77 -20.50 -8.36
C ASP A 63 -19.14 -20.83 -7.74
N GLY A 64 -20.17 -20.12 -8.21
CA GLY A 64 -21.55 -20.28 -7.75
C GLY A 64 -22.61 -19.94 -8.80
N GLU A 65 -22.22 -19.57 -10.02
CA GLU A 65 -23.13 -19.43 -11.16
C GLU A 65 -23.20 -20.74 -11.97
N ASN A 66 -23.35 -21.88 -11.29
CA ASN A 66 -23.82 -23.11 -11.93
C ASN A 66 -25.22 -23.47 -11.43
N GLY A 67 -26.19 -22.67 -11.88
CA GLY A 67 -27.62 -22.84 -11.59
C GLY A 67 -28.45 -22.86 -12.87
N LEU A 68 -28.02 -23.64 -13.86
CA LEU A 68 -28.92 -24.13 -14.91
C LEU A 68 -30.08 -24.90 -14.23
N THR A 69 -31.24 -24.27 -14.04
CA THR A 69 -32.49 -25.00 -13.83
C THR A 69 -33.55 -24.52 -14.81
N LEU A 70 -33.54 -25.22 -15.94
CA LEU A 70 -34.66 -25.47 -16.81
C LEU A 70 -35.76 -26.23 -16.04
N VAL A 71 -36.89 -25.59 -15.74
CA VAL A 71 -38.23 -26.17 -15.50
C VAL A 71 -39.19 -25.00 -15.75
N GLY A 72 -40.21 -25.05 -16.59
CA GLY A 72 -40.95 -26.15 -17.21
C GLY A 72 -42.37 -25.61 -17.38
#